data_AF-A0A2S7JL36-F1
#
_entry.id   AF-A0A2S7JL36-F1
#
_cell.length_a   1.000
_cell.length_b   1.000
_cell.length_c   1.000
_cell.angle_alpha   90.00
_cell.angle_beta   90.00
_cell.angle_gamma   90.00
#
_symmetry.space_group_name_H-M   'P 1'
#
loop_
_entity.id
_entity.type
_entity.pdbx_description
1 polymer ?
#
loop_
_entity_poly.entity_id
_entity_poly.type
_entity_poly.pdbx_seq_one_letter_code
_entity_poly.pdbx_strand_id
1 'polypeptide(L)'
;MAESGYPQFKSQVWVGILAPAATPNDKVDDMNRAVAKVINDSVMKTRFTQIGISPKSLSRSQFDNLLKDDWLQASPLIEQFKIL
;
A
#
# COMPACT_ATOMS: atom_id res chain seq x y z
N MET A 1 2.38 -16.04 -4.66
CA MET A 1 3.31 -17.16 -4.94
C MET A 1 4.21 -17.30 -3.72
N ALA A 2 4.32 -18.52 -3.17
CA ALA A 2 5.05 -18.84 -1.94
C ALA A 2 6.35 -19.59 -2.27
N GLU A 3 7.13 -19.08 -3.22
CA GLU A 3 8.25 -19.80 -3.84
C GLU A 3 9.62 -19.44 -3.22
N SER A 4 9.71 -19.40 -1.89
CA SER A 4 11.03 -19.23 -1.23
C SER A 4 11.17 -19.99 0.09
N GLY A 5 10.31 -20.96 0.40
CA GLY A 5 10.41 -21.72 1.66
C GLY A 5 9.95 -20.95 2.90
N TYR A 6 9.32 -19.78 2.74
CA TYR A 6 8.75 -18.97 3.80
C TYR A 6 7.22 -18.87 3.65
N PRO A 7 6.46 -19.89 4.06
CA PRO A 7 5.01 -19.95 3.87
C PRO A 7 4.24 -18.81 4.55
N GLN A 8 4.82 -18.18 5.58
CA GLN A 8 4.28 -16.98 6.21
C GLN A 8 4.54 -15.66 5.45
N PHE A 9 5.44 -15.62 4.47
CA PHE A 9 5.76 -14.39 3.75
C PHE A 9 4.78 -14.16 2.61
N LYS A 10 3.79 -13.28 2.83
CA LYS A 10 2.93 -12.77 1.77
C LYS A 10 3.65 -11.63 1.07
N SER A 11 4.40 -11.93 0.00
CA SER A 11 4.98 -10.90 -0.87
C SER A 11 3.87 -10.24 -1.69
N GLN A 12 3.20 -9.26 -1.11
CA GLN A 12 2.34 -8.34 -1.86
C GLN A 12 2.97 -6.95 -1.81
N VAL A 13 3.65 -6.60 -2.89
CA VAL A 13 4.18 -5.26 -3.08
C VAL A 13 3.01 -4.30 -3.28
N TRP A 14 3.02 -3.20 -2.53
CA TRP A 14 2.02 -2.14 -2.63
C TRP A 14 2.72 -0.80 -2.88
N VAL A 15 1.95 0.14 -3.44
CA VAL A 15 2.36 1.52 -3.64
C VAL A 15 1.27 2.41 -3.07
N GLY A 16 1.64 3.44 -2.34
CA GLY A 16 0.71 4.38 -1.73
C GLY A 16 1.30 5.77 -1.59
N ILE A 17 0.50 6.69 -1.07
CA ILE A 17 0.86 8.10 -0.91
C ILE A 17 0.85 8.44 0.57
N LEU A 18 1.94 9.01 1.05
CA LEU A 18 2.09 9.52 2.41
C LEU A 18 2.23 11.04 2.38
N ALA A 19 1.82 11.69 3.47
CA ALA A 19 2.01 13.11 3.69
C ALA A 19 2.84 13.33 4.97
N PRO A 20 3.55 14.47 5.11
CA PRO A 20 4.23 14.82 6.35
C PRO A 20 3.27 14.76 7.56
N ALA A 21 3.78 14.34 8.72
CA ALA A 21 2.96 14.15 9.92
C ALA A 21 2.21 15.41 10.38
N ALA A 22 2.75 16.60 10.08
CA ALA A 22 2.13 17.89 10.40
C ALA A 22 1.07 18.35 9.37
N THR A 23 0.77 17.55 8.35
CA THR A 23 -0.22 17.93 7.33
C THR A 23 -1.63 17.97 7.94
N PRO A 24 -2.38 19.07 7.78
CA PRO A 24 -3.76 19.16 8.26
C PRO A 24 -4.66 18.04 7.73
N ASN A 25 -5.54 17.51 8.58
CA ASN A 25 -6.38 16.35 8.25
C ASN A 25 -7.29 16.61 7.05
N ASP A 26 -7.84 17.82 6.91
CA ASP A 26 -8.68 18.22 5.78
C ASP A 26 -7.94 18.09 4.44
N LYS A 27 -6.65 18.44 4.41
CA LYS A 27 -5.80 18.30 3.22
C LYS A 27 -5.48 16.85 2.89
N VAL A 28 -5.28 16.02 3.91
CA VAL A 28 -5.11 14.57 3.71
C VAL A 28 -6.41 13.96 3.18
N ASP A 29 -7.56 14.40 3.66
CA ASP A 29 -8.86 13.93 3.20
C ASP A 29 -9.16 14.39 1.76
N ASP A 30 -8.82 15.62 1.40
CA ASP A 30 -8.87 16.12 0.02
C ASP A 30 -8.03 15.25 -0.91
N MET A 31 -6.80 14.92 -0.51
CA MET A 31 -5.89 14.05 -1.27
C MET A 31 -6.47 12.65 -1.42
N ASN A 32 -6.97 12.04 -0.33
CA ASN A 32 -7.58 10.71 -0.39
C ASN A 32 -8.77 10.68 -1.35
N ARG A 33 -9.64 11.71 -1.32
CA ARG A 33 -10.76 11.83 -2.27
C ARG A 33 -10.29 11.97 -3.71
N ALA A 34 -9.25 12.77 -3.97
CA ALA A 34 -8.71 12.94 -5.31
C ALA A 34 -8.12 11.64 -5.86
N VAL A 35 -7.35 10.91 -5.05
CA VAL A 35 -6.79 9.60 -5.39
C VAL A 35 -7.89 8.58 -5.65
N ALA A 36 -8.92 8.54 -4.80
CA ALA A 36 -10.06 7.65 -4.99
C ALA A 36 -10.78 7.89 -6.33
N LYS A 37 -10.89 9.16 -6.77
CA LYS A 37 -11.44 9.47 -8.11
C LYS A 37 -10.59 8.87 -9.22
N VAL A 38 -9.26 9.06 -9.18
CA VAL A 38 -8.34 8.52 -10.20
C VAL A 38 -8.35 6.99 -10.21
N ILE A 39 -8.34 6.35 -9.04
CA ILE A 39 -8.39 4.88 -8.93
C ILE A 39 -9.72 4.32 -9.45
N ASN A 40 -10.82 5.08 -9.32
CA ASN A 40 -12.13 4.65 -9.77
C ASN A 40 -12.43 4.96 -11.25
N ASP A 41 -11.67 5.86 -11.88
CA ASP A 41 -11.76 6.17 -13.29
C ASP A 41 -11.46 4.93 -14.17
N SER A 42 -12.29 4.69 -15.18
CA SER A 42 -12.21 3.47 -16.01
C SER A 42 -10.95 3.44 -16.86
N VAL A 43 -10.56 4.58 -17.45
CA VAL A 43 -9.34 4.69 -18.26
C VAL A 43 -8.12 4.41 -17.41
N MET A 44 -8.08 4.97 -16.20
CA MET A 44 -7.00 4.73 -15.25
C MET A 44 -6.95 3.27 -14.77
N LYS A 45 -8.10 2.64 -14.46
CA LYS A 45 -8.15 1.20 -14.12
C LYS A 45 -7.56 0.33 -15.23
N THR A 46 -7.92 0.60 -16.48
CA THR A 46 -7.38 -0.12 -17.63
C THR A 46 -5.86 0.05 -17.72
N ARG A 47 -5.35 1.29 -17.61
CA ARG A 47 -3.91 1.58 -17.66
C ARG A 47 -3.13 0.89 -16.54
N PHE A 48 -3.64 0.93 -15.30
CA PHE A 48 -3.00 0.24 -14.17
C PHE A 48 -2.98 -1.27 -14.38
N THR A 49 -4.09 -1.84 -14.85
CA THR A 49 -4.18 -3.29 -15.10
C THR A 49 -3.23 -3.74 -16.22
N GLN A 50 -3.05 -2.92 -17.26
CA GLN A 50 -2.10 -3.18 -18.35
C GLN A 50 -0.64 -3.28 -17.88
N ILE A 51 -0.28 -2.59 -16.80
CA ILE A 51 1.06 -2.65 -16.20
C ILE A 51 1.12 -3.58 -14.97
N GLY A 52 0.12 -4.45 -14.79
CA GLY A 52 0.09 -5.44 -13.70
C GLY A 52 -0.26 -4.88 -12.33
N ILE A 53 -0.73 -3.62 -12.25
CA ILE A 53 -1.17 -3.01 -10.99
C ILE A 53 -2.66 -3.27 -10.81
N SER A 54 -3.03 -3.79 -9.64
CA SER A 54 -4.43 -3.90 -9.22
C SER A 54 -4.78 -2.73 -8.29
N PRO A 55 -5.41 -1.65 -8.80
CA PRO A 55 -5.63 -0.46 -8.01
C PRO A 55 -6.73 -0.70 -6.97
N LYS A 56 -6.46 -0.31 -5.72
CA LYS A 56 -7.40 -0.42 -4.60
C LYS A 56 -7.64 0.96 -4.00
N SER A 57 -8.90 1.37 -3.90
CA SER A 57 -9.28 2.57 -3.16
C SER A 57 -9.44 2.22 -1.69
N LEU A 58 -8.48 2.60 -0.85
CA LEU A 58 -8.51 2.39 0.59
C LEU A 58 -8.88 3.69 1.31
N SER A 59 -9.62 3.57 2.42
CA SER A 59 -9.72 4.65 3.39
C SER A 59 -8.37 4.90 4.06
N ARG A 60 -8.21 6.06 4.71
CA ARG A 60 -7.02 6.38 5.50
C ARG A 60 -6.72 5.30 6.55
N SER A 61 -7.74 4.89 7.31
CA SER A 61 -7.58 3.85 8.34
C SER A 61 -7.23 2.47 7.78
N GLN A 62 -7.76 2.11 6.61
CA GLN A 62 -7.40 0.87 5.93
C GLN A 62 -5.94 0.89 5.46
N PHE A 63 -5.47 2.03 4.96
CA PHE A 63 -4.08 2.19 4.56
C PHE A 63 -3.13 2.20 5.77
N ASP A 64 -3.52 2.84 6.88
CA ASP A 64 -2.75 2.81 8.14
C ASP A 64 -2.61 1.38 8.67
N ASN A 65 -3.66 0.56 8.59
CA ASN A 65 -3.60 -0.84 8.98
C ASN A 65 -2.70 -1.64 8.05
N LEU A 66 -2.75 -1.39 6.73
CA LEU A 66 -1.86 -2.03 5.77
C LEU A 66 -0.37 -1.76 6.11
N LEU A 67 -0.02 -0.52 6.44
CA LEU A 67 1.36 -0.17 6.85
C LEU A 67 1.79 -0.92 8.12
N LYS A 68 0.91 -0.98 9.13
CA LYS A 68 1.19 -1.68 10.39
C LYS A 68 1.35 -3.18 10.17
N ASP A 69 0.43 -3.79 9.42
CA ASP A 69 0.44 -5.23 9.16
C ASP A 69 1.68 -5.64 8.34
N ASP A 70 2.07 -4.82 7.37
CA ASP A 70 3.27 -5.03 6.56
C ASP A 70 4.53 -4.92 7.42
N TRP A 71 4.63 -3.89 8.27
CA TRP A 71 5.75 -3.74 9.21
C TRP A 71 5.85 -4.91 10.19
N LEU A 72 4.73 -5.36 10.77
CA LEU A 72 4.69 -6.48 11.71
C LEU A 72 5.14 -7.79 11.06
N GLN A 73 4.92 -7.96 9.76
CA GLN A 73 5.39 -9.13 9.01
C GLN A 73 6.86 -9.01 8.58
N ALA A 74 7.29 -7.81 8.15
CA ALA A 74 8.62 -7.58 7.59
C ALA A 74 9.72 -7.42 8.66
N SER A 75 9.46 -6.70 9.76
CA SER A 75 10.48 -6.37 10.78
C SER A 75 11.19 -7.62 11.34
N PRO A 76 10.49 -8.71 11.71
CA PRO A 76 11.16 -9.92 12.22
C PRO A 76 12.06 -10.59 11.18
N LEU A 77 11.69 -10.52 9.89
CA LEU A 77 12.48 -11.09 8.80
C LEU A 77 13.73 -10.25 8.54
N ILE A 78 13.63 -8.92 8.57
CA ILE A 78 14.78 -8.01 8.42
C ILE A 78 15.82 -8.31 9.49
N GLU A 79 15.40 -8.47 10.75
CA GLU A 79 16.26 -8.84 11.87
C GLU A 79 16.87 -10.24 11.69
N GLN A 80 16.05 -11.24 11.35
CA GLN A 80 16.48 -12.63 11.15
C GLN A 80 17.54 -12.75 10.05
N PHE A 81 17.35 -12.06 8.93
CA PHE A 81 18.23 -12.15 7.76
C PHE A 81 19.34 -11.10 7.75
N LYS A 82 19.43 -10.23 8.77
CA LYS A 82 20.44 -9.16 8.88
C LYS A 82 20.51 -8.30 7.62
N ILE A 83 19.33 -7.95 7.10
CA ILE A 83 19.20 -7.13 5.88
C ILE A 83 19.60 -5.67 6.18
N LEU A 84 19.68 -5.29 7.46
CA LEU A 84 20.23 -4.05 8.00
C LEU A 84 21.06 -4.34 9.27
#